data_AF-A0A520D811-F1
#
_entry.id   AF-A0A520D811-F1
#
_cell.length_a   1.000
_cell.length_b   1.000
_cell.length_c   1.000
_cell.angle_alpha   90.00
_cell.angle_beta   90.00
_cell.angle_gamma   90.00
#
_symmetry.space_group_name_H-M   'P 1'
#
loop_
_entity.id
_entity.type
_entity.pdbx_description
1 polymer ?
#
loop_
_entity_poly.entity_id
_entity_poly.type
_entity_poly.pdbx_seq_one_letter_code
_entity_poly.pdbx_strand_id
1 'polypeptide(L)'
;MFRPTFLPPMADLLAFEAAARHASISRAADELNLTQSAVSRRIRELEAHLGVALFHRVRQRVVLTDAGRLYAADVRTALQQFSGATQNIMALAQGAGLLNL
;
A
#
# COMPACT_ATOMS: atom_id res chain seq x y z
N MET A 1 18.42 14.43 2.25
CA MET A 1 17.44 15.51 1.99
C MET A 1 16.16 14.87 1.47
N PHE A 2 15.10 14.85 2.28
CA PHE A 2 13.83 14.18 1.94
C PHE A 2 13.05 15.09 0.97
N ARG A 3 12.70 14.60 -0.22
CA ARG A 3 11.92 15.38 -1.20
C ARG A 3 10.51 14.78 -1.29
N PRO A 4 9.46 15.46 -0.79
CA PRO A 4 8.10 14.92 -0.74
C PRO A 4 7.53 14.60 -2.13
N THR A 5 8.07 15.18 -3.19
CA THR A 5 7.68 14.90 -4.58
C THR A 5 7.96 13.46 -5.03
N PHE A 6 8.87 12.75 -4.36
CA PHE A 6 9.24 11.36 -4.70
C PHE A 6 8.44 10.29 -3.96
N LEU A 7 7.51 10.69 -3.07
CA LEU A 7 6.66 9.74 -2.36
C LEU A 7 5.29 9.69 -3.02
N PRO A 8 4.89 8.53 -3.57
CA PRO A 8 3.54 8.34 -4.03
C PRO A 8 2.54 8.51 -2.87
N PRO A 9 1.29 8.90 -3.15
CA PRO A 9 0.24 8.93 -2.14
C PRO A 9 0.12 7.59 -1.42
N MET A 10 0.03 7.60 -0.09
CA MET A 10 -0.15 6.38 0.71
C MET A 10 -1.36 5.56 0.28
N ALA A 11 -2.42 6.24 -0.16
CA ALA A 11 -3.62 5.65 -0.72
C ALA A 11 -3.33 4.71 -1.92
N ASP A 12 -2.35 5.06 -2.75
CA ASP A 12 -1.97 4.31 -3.94
C ASP A 12 -1.06 3.14 -3.60
N LEU A 13 -0.15 3.35 -2.65
CA LEU A 13 0.70 2.29 -2.10
C LEU A 13 -0.13 1.19 -1.42
N LEU A 14 -1.16 1.56 -0.66
CA LEU A 14 -2.09 0.62 -0.02
C LEU A 14 -2.90 -0.16 -1.05
N ALA A 15 -3.43 0.52 -2.09
CA ALA A 15 -4.15 -0.12 -3.17
C ALA A 15 -3.29 -1.13 -3.94
N PHE A 16 -2.03 -0.75 -4.22
CA PHE A 16 -1.04 -1.61 -4.86
C PHE A 16 -0.68 -2.82 -3.98
N GLU A 17 -0.34 -2.62 -2.70
CA GLU A 17 0.04 -3.70 -1.79
C GLU A 17 -1.09 -4.73 -1.67
N ALA A 18 -2.32 -4.28 -1.43
CA ALA A 18 -3.47 -5.15 -1.28
C ALA A 18 -3.73 -5.95 -2.57
N ALA A 19 -3.66 -5.32 -3.74
CA ALA A 19 -3.82 -5.98 -5.03
C ALA A 19 -2.70 -6.99 -5.31
N ALA A 20 -1.46 -6.66 -4.95
CA ALA A 20 -0.30 -7.53 -5.09
C ALA A 20 -0.41 -8.76 -4.17
N ARG A 21 -0.80 -8.57 -2.90
CA ARG A 21 -0.98 -9.63 -1.92
C ARG A 21 -2.12 -10.58 -2.28
N HIS A 22 -3.24 -10.04 -2.76
CA HIS A 22 -4.40 -10.86 -3.15
C HIS A 22 -4.34 -11.39 -4.58
N ALA A 23 -3.41 -10.92 -5.41
CA ALA A 23 -3.45 -11.14 -6.87
C ALA A 23 -4.85 -10.90 -7.47
N SER A 24 -5.60 -9.94 -6.92
CA SER A 24 -7.00 -9.66 -7.27
C SER A 24 -7.39 -8.24 -6.91
N ILE A 25 -7.91 -7.51 -7.89
CA ILE A 25 -8.45 -6.16 -7.68
C ILE A 25 -9.73 -6.19 -6.84
N SER A 26 -10.59 -7.21 -7.03
CA SER A 26 -11.84 -7.31 -6.26
C SER A 26 -11.56 -7.48 -4.78
N ARG A 27 -10.69 -8.42 -4.40
CA ARG A 27 -10.36 -8.65 -2.99
C ARG A 27 -9.65 -7.47 -2.34
N ALA A 28 -8.81 -6.76 -3.11
CA ALA A 28 -8.19 -5.53 -2.64
C ALA A 28 -9.22 -4.41 -2.42
N ALA A 29 -10.22 -4.30 -3.30
CA ALA A 29 -11.29 -3.34 -3.15
C ALA A 29 -12.15 -3.63 -1.92
N ASP A 30 -12.50 -4.91 -1.70
CA ASP A 30 -13.25 -5.37 -0.53
C ASP A 30 -12.47 -5.07 0.77
N GLU A 31 -11.17 -5.38 0.81
CA GLU A 31 -10.33 -5.10 1.99
C GLU A 31 -10.24 -3.61 2.33
N LEU A 32 -10.08 -2.77 1.31
CA LEU A 32 -9.89 -1.34 1.49
C LEU A 32 -11.21 -0.56 1.61
N ASN A 33 -12.36 -1.24 1.58
CA ASN A 33 -13.69 -0.63 1.52
C ASN A 33 -13.82 0.38 0.36
N LEU A 34 -13.33 -0.02 -0.82
CA LEU A 34 -13.34 0.78 -2.04
C LEU A 34 -14.07 0.05 -3.16
N THR A 35 -14.39 0.77 -4.24
CA THR A 35 -14.83 0.15 -5.49
C THR A 35 -13.63 -0.41 -6.26
N GLN A 36 -13.86 -1.44 -7.09
CA GLN A 36 -12.82 -1.96 -8.00
C GLN A 36 -12.26 -0.88 -8.93
N SER A 37 -13.10 0.08 -9.35
CA SER A 37 -12.69 1.21 -10.20
C SER A 37 -11.77 2.18 -9.46
N ALA A 38 -12.00 2.43 -8.17
CA ALA A 38 -11.12 3.25 -7.34
C ALA A 38 -9.74 2.59 -7.15
N VAL A 39 -9.69 1.29 -6.82
CA VAL A 39 -8.41 0.55 -6.70
C VAL A 39 -7.66 0.55 -8.04
N SER A 40 -8.35 0.25 -9.15
CA SER A 40 -7.75 0.25 -10.48
C SER A 40 -7.22 1.62 -10.90
N ARG A 41 -7.93 2.70 -10.52
CA ARG A 41 -7.49 4.07 -10.77
C ARG A 41 -6.19 4.38 -10.00
N ARG A 42 -6.15 4.11 -8.71
CA ARG A 42 -4.97 4.35 -7.86
C ARG A 42 -3.73 3.60 -8.35
N ILE A 43 -3.89 2.33 -8.74
CA ILE A 43 -2.78 1.54 -9.31
C ILE A 43 -2.27 2.18 -10.60
N ARG A 44 -3.17 2.63 -11.49
CA ARG A 44 -2.75 3.32 -12.73
C ARG A 44 -2.05 4.64 -12.46
N GLU A 45 -2.52 5.41 -11.48
CA GLU A 45 -1.88 6.67 -11.06
C GLU A 45 -0.48 6.41 -10.49
N LEU A 46 -0.31 5.34 -9.70
CA LEU A 46 1.00 4.89 -9.22
C LEU A 46 1.93 4.47 -10.36
N GLU A 47 1.48 3.60 -11.27
CA GLU A 47 2.26 3.17 -12.44
C GLU A 47 2.67 4.36 -13.31
N ALA A 48 1.78 5.36 -13.48
CA ALA A 48 2.07 6.58 -14.21
C ALA A 48 3.11 7.46 -13.49
N HIS A 49 3.03 7.58 -12.16
CA HIS A 49 4.02 8.29 -11.36
C HIS A 49 5.40 7.64 -11.47
N LEU A 50 5.46 6.30 -11.43
CA LEU A 50 6.72 5.55 -11.47
C LEU A 50 7.28 5.41 -12.91
N GLY A 51 6.46 5.63 -13.94
CA GLY A 51 6.84 5.42 -15.34
C GLY A 51 7.06 3.95 -15.70
N VAL A 52 6.58 3.01 -14.88
CA VAL A 52 6.75 1.55 -15.07
C VAL A 52 5.48 0.81 -14.70
N ALA A 53 5.15 -0.24 -15.47
CA ALA A 53 4.04 -1.13 -15.15
C ALA A 53 4.43 -2.08 -14.01
N LEU A 54 3.60 -2.13 -12.98
CA LEU A 54 3.75 -3.02 -11.82
C LEU A 54 2.94 -4.31 -12.00
N PHE A 55 1.90 -4.29 -12.83
CA PHE A 55 1.13 -5.47 -13.21
C PHE A 55 1.12 -5.75 -14.72
N HIS A 56 1.11 -7.03 -15.08
CA HIS A 56 0.75 -7.51 -16.40
C HIS A 56 -0.78 -7.47 -16.57
N ARG A 57 -1.23 -7.03 -17.75
CA ARG A 57 -2.64 -7.04 -18.14
C ARG A 57 -3.03 -8.42 -18.68
N VAL A 58 -3.36 -9.36 -17.78
CA VAL A 58 -3.74 -10.73 -18.16
C VAL A 58 -5.23 -10.96 -17.87
N ARG A 59 -6.08 -10.62 -18.86
CA ARG A 59 -7.53 -10.80 -18.79
C ARG A 59 -8.13 -10.22 -17.50
N GLN A 60 -8.62 -11.07 -16.60
CA GLN A 60 -9.27 -10.72 -15.34
C GLN A 60 -8.36 -10.89 -14.12
N ARG A 61 -7.09 -11.25 -14.31
CA ARG A 61 -6.12 -11.44 -13.23
C ARG A 61 -5.03 -10.37 -13.29
N VAL A 62 -4.62 -9.92 -12.12
CA VAL A 62 -3.46 -9.07 -11.93
C VAL A 62 -2.29 -9.97 -11.56
N VAL A 63 -1.22 -9.90 -12.37
CA VAL A 63 0.02 -10.64 -12.16
C VAL A 63 1.14 -9.61 -12.08
N LEU A 64 1.98 -9.68 -11.04
CA LEU A 64 3.08 -8.73 -10.88
C LEU A 64 4.10 -8.87 -12.01
N THR A 65 4.62 -7.74 -12.48
CA THR A 65 5.85 -7.68 -13.28
C THR A 65 7.08 -7.94 -12.38
N ASP A 66 8.28 -8.03 -12.95
CA ASP A 66 9.52 -8.06 -12.14
C ASP A 66 9.67 -6.80 -11.29
N ALA A 67 9.43 -5.63 -11.88
CA ALA A 67 9.40 -4.36 -11.15
C ALA A 67 8.34 -4.36 -10.05
N GLY A 68 7.13 -4.87 -10.35
CA GLY A 68 6.05 -5.02 -9.37
C GLY A 68 6.42 -5.93 -8.21
N ARG A 69 7.11 -7.05 -8.45
CA ARG A 69 7.57 -7.97 -7.40
C ARG A 69 8.54 -7.30 -6.45
N LEU A 70 9.56 -6.62 -7.00
CA LEU A 70 10.56 -5.89 -6.21
C LEU A 70 9.89 -4.80 -5.39
N TYR A 71 9.09 -3.96 -6.05
CA TYR A 71 8.44 -2.84 -5.39
C TYR A 71 7.42 -3.27 -4.33
N ALA A 72 6.68 -4.36 -4.54
CA ALA A 72 5.76 -4.90 -3.55
C ALA A 72 6.46 -5.35 -2.26
N ALA A 73 7.67 -5.92 -2.36
CA ALA A 73 8.45 -6.32 -1.19
C ALA A 73 8.89 -5.10 -0.37
N ASP A 74 9.39 -4.06 -1.04
CA ASP A 74 9.83 -2.82 -0.40
C ASP A 74 8.66 -2.06 0.24
N VAL A 75 7.55 -1.89 -0.50
CA VAL A 75 6.34 -1.21 -0.02
C VAL A 75 5.76 -1.93 1.18
N ARG A 76 5.67 -3.28 1.16
CA ARG A 76 5.18 -4.04 2.30
C ARG A 76 6.03 -3.82 3.55
N THR A 77 7.35 -3.86 3.40
CA THR A 77 8.29 -3.65 4.52
C THR A 77 8.12 -2.25 5.11
N ALA A 78 8.03 -1.21 4.27
CA ALA A 78 7.82 0.16 4.71
C ALA A 78 6.46 0.34 5.42
N LEU A 79 5.38 -0.25 4.88
CA LEU A 79 4.05 -0.21 5.51
C LEU A 79 4.04 -0.90 6.88
N GLN A 80 4.73 -2.03 7.03
CA GLN A 80 4.90 -2.69 8.32
C GLN A 80 5.67 -1.83 9.32
N GLN A 81 6.72 -1.14 8.88
CA GLN A 81 7.46 -0.20 9.73
C GLN A 81 6.59 0.97 10.20
N PHE A 82 5.79 1.57 9.31
CA PHE A 82 4.85 2.63 9.68
C PHE A 82 3.78 2.12 10.67
N SER A 83 3.27 0.92 10.44
CA SER A 83 2.30 0.29 11.34
C SER A 83 2.89 0.06 12.73
N GLY A 84 4.09 -0.52 12.82
CA GLY A 84 4.79 -0.74 14.08
C GLY A 84 5.11 0.56 14.81
N ALA A 85 5.57 1.60 14.09
CA ALA A 85 5.81 2.91 14.68
C ALA A 85 4.53 3.51 15.28
N THR A 86 3.40 3.38 14.58
CA THR A 86 2.09 3.84 15.06
C THR A 86 1.65 3.09 16.30
N GLN A 87 1.77 1.76 16.30
CA GLN A 87 1.42 0.90 17.44
C GLN A 87 2.24 1.26 18.69
N ASN A 88 3.54 1.52 18.53
CA ASN A 88 4.41 1.92 19.64
C ASN A 88 3.94 3.23 20.30
N ILE A 89 3.53 4.22 19.50
CA ILE A 89 3.01 5.49 20.02
C ILE A 89 1.66 5.29 20.71
N MET A 90 0.77 4.48 20.13
CA MET A 90 -0.52 4.16 20.74
C MET A 90 -0.35 3.41 22.08
N ALA A 91 0.59 2.46 22.15
CA ALA A 91 0.89 1.72 23.37
C ALA A 91 1.43 2.64 24.47
N LEU A 92 2.31 3.60 24.12
CA LEU A 92 2.81 4.60 25.06
C LEU A 92 1.67 5.46 25.64
N ALA A 93 0.75 5.93 24.79
CA ALA A 93 -0.40 6.73 25.22
C ALA A 93 -1.32 5.98 26.20
N GLN A 94 -1.48 4.66 26.00
CA GLN A 94 -2.27 3.80 26.90
C GLN A 94 -1.55 3.54 28.23
N GLY A 95 -0.22 3.35 28.20
CA GLY A 95 0.59 3.14 29.42
C GLY A 95 0.71 4.39 30.30
N ALA A 96 0.76 5.59 29.69
CA ALA A 96 0.80 6.85 30.43
C ALA A 96 -0.50 7.15 31.21
N GLY A 97 -1.64 6.58 30.78
CA GLY A 97 -2.91 6.71 31.50
C GLY A 97 -3.01 5.89 32.79
N LEU A 98 -2.17 4.86 32.95
CA LEU A 98 -2.18 3.97 34.12
C LEU A 98 -1.30 4.45 35.28
N LEU A 99 -0.43 5.44 35.05
CA LEU A 99 0.48 6.00 36.08
C LEU A 99 -0.11 7.24 36.78
N ASN A 100 -1.37 7.58 36.51
CA ASN A 100 -2.08 8.75 37.06
C ASN A 100 -3.21 8.35 38.05
N LEU A 101 -2.93 7.40 38.95
CA LEU A 101 -3.80 7.02 40.08
C LEU A 101 -2.95 6.85 41.35
#